data_AF-A0A8S1SVT0-F1
#
_entry.id   AF-A0A8S1SVT0-F1
#
_cell.length_a   1.000
_cell.length_b   1.000
_cell.length_c   1.000
_cell.angle_alpha   90.00
_cell.angle_beta   90.00
_cell.angle_gamma   90.00
#
_symmetry.space_group_name_H-M   'P 1'
#
loop_
_entity.id
_entity.type
_entity.pdbx_description
1 polymer ?
#
loop_
_entity_poly.entity_id
_entity_poly.type
_entity_poly.pdbx_seq_one_letter_code
_entity_poly.pdbx_strand_id
1 'polypeptide(L)'
;MKSFTLVYYIVPQDNDDIEIPNAFGIGKPIDQVTLKDIKTSFPLQGEYIFRFRYKTSHNTVWLDLPTDTSQIPLFNNRILIKATRISWETQNTQNQSNSVSQQPNALPQQQSQNQMGNQQTFAQFQQPQQNQQQPQQQQQQSQNQNLIDF
;
A
#
# COMPACT_ATOMS: atom_id res chain seq x y z
N MET A 1 -0.05 11.78 -33.58
CA MET A 1 0.37 12.56 -32.39
C MET A 1 0.73 11.57 -31.30
N LYS A 2 1.79 11.79 -30.53
CA LYS A 2 2.08 10.92 -29.36
C LYS A 2 1.02 11.20 -28.30
N SER A 3 0.33 10.16 -27.84
CA SER A 3 -0.68 10.29 -26.79
C SER A 3 -0.02 10.54 -25.43
N PHE A 4 -0.69 11.31 -24.59
CA PHE A 4 -0.18 11.72 -23.28
C PHE A 4 -1.33 11.73 -22.27
N THR A 5 -1.07 11.25 -21.05
CA THR A 5 -2.02 11.21 -19.94
C THR A 5 -1.44 11.92 -18.74
N LEU A 6 -2.21 12.83 -18.16
CA LEU A 6 -1.88 13.48 -16.90
C LEU A 6 -2.47 12.67 -15.74
N VAL A 7 -1.62 12.33 -14.77
CA VAL A 7 -1.98 11.59 -13.56
C VAL A 7 -1.89 12.53 -12.38
N TYR A 8 -2.97 12.64 -11.62
CA TYR A 8 -3.02 13.47 -10.42
C TYR A 8 -2.78 12.63 -9.17
N TYR A 9 -2.08 13.17 -8.19
CA TYR A 9 -1.80 12.46 -6.96
C TYR A 9 -1.74 13.38 -5.72
N ILE A 10 -1.95 12.77 -4.56
CA ILE A 10 -1.65 13.33 -3.25
C ILE A 10 -0.79 12.36 -2.44
N VAL A 11 0.13 12.88 -1.64
CA VAL A 11 0.87 12.17 -0.61
C VAL A 11 0.38 12.68 0.75
N PRO A 12 -0.48 11.95 1.46
CA PRO A 12 -1.05 12.43 2.73
C PRO A 12 0.00 12.82 3.78
N GLN A 13 1.14 12.11 3.80
CA GLN A 13 2.24 12.38 4.71
C GLN A 13 2.94 13.71 4.46
N ASP A 14 2.83 14.25 3.24
CA ASP A 14 3.43 15.52 2.84
C ASP A 14 2.44 16.69 3.04
N ASN A 15 1.26 16.41 3.61
CA ASN A 15 0.14 17.35 3.79
C ASN A 15 -0.39 17.95 2.48
N ASP A 16 -0.36 17.17 1.40
CA ASP A 16 -0.95 17.55 0.12
C ASP A 16 -2.47 17.79 0.24
N ASP A 17 -2.96 18.82 -0.45
CA ASP A 17 -4.39 19.12 -0.57
C ASP A 17 -5.03 18.29 -1.70
N ILE A 18 -6.17 17.67 -1.41
CA ILE A 18 -6.94 16.89 -2.38
C ILE A 18 -7.63 17.74 -3.45
N GLU A 19 -7.95 19.00 -3.13
CA GLU A 19 -8.56 19.94 -4.07
C GLU A 19 -7.52 20.54 -5.03
N ILE A 20 -6.25 20.52 -4.64
CA ILE A 20 -5.11 21.04 -5.43
C ILE A 20 -4.03 19.94 -5.56
N PRO A 21 -4.33 18.82 -6.25
CA PRO A 21 -3.41 17.69 -6.31
C PRO A 21 -2.17 17.98 -7.15
N ASN A 22 -1.07 17.33 -6.80
CA ASN A 22 0.12 17.27 -7.64
C ASN A 22 -0.16 16.46 -8.92
N ALA A 23 0.69 16.61 -9.95
CA ALA A 23 0.50 15.90 -11.21
C ALA A 23 1.81 15.50 -11.88
N PHE A 24 1.79 14.39 -12.61
CA PHE A 24 2.88 13.94 -13.49
C PHE A 24 2.33 13.32 -14.78
N GLY A 25 3.17 13.22 -15.80
CA GLY A 25 2.78 12.80 -17.14
C GLY A 25 3.23 11.38 -17.50
N ILE A 26 2.38 10.65 -18.22
CA ILE A 26 2.72 9.36 -18.84
C ILE A 26 2.50 9.45 -20.36
N GLY A 27 3.50 9.04 -21.13
CA GLY A 27 3.49 9.03 -22.59
C GLY A 27 2.65 7.90 -23.21
N LYS A 28 1.44 7.69 -22.70
CA LYS A 28 0.47 6.70 -23.17
C LYS A 28 -0.93 7.31 -23.19
N PRO A 29 -1.86 6.84 -24.04
CA PRO A 29 -3.26 7.23 -23.93
C PRO A 29 -3.87 6.64 -22.66
N ILE A 30 -4.90 7.31 -22.12
CA ILE A 30 -5.44 7.05 -20.78
C ILE A 30 -5.99 5.63 -20.59
N ASP A 31 -6.52 5.05 -21.66
CA ASP A 31 -7.07 3.69 -21.76
C ASP A 31 -6.00 2.60 -21.82
N GLN A 32 -4.72 2.97 -21.95
CA GLN A 32 -3.58 2.05 -21.98
C GLN A 32 -2.66 2.21 -20.78
N VAL A 33 -2.97 3.13 -19.85
CA VAL A 33 -2.19 3.30 -18.62
C VAL A 33 -2.50 2.14 -17.68
N THR A 34 -1.46 1.49 -17.18
CA THR A 34 -1.55 0.37 -16.22
C THR A 34 -0.94 0.74 -14.87
N LEU A 35 -1.19 -0.08 -13.83
CA LEU A 35 -0.54 0.09 -12.53
C LEU A 35 1.01 0.07 -12.64
N LYS A 36 1.57 -0.77 -13.52
CA LYS A 36 3.02 -0.77 -13.79
C LYS A 36 3.51 0.59 -14.27
N ASP A 37 2.78 1.24 -15.15
CA ASP A 37 3.15 2.54 -15.70
C ASP A 37 3.15 3.62 -14.61
N ILE A 38 2.15 3.59 -13.72
CA ILE A 38 2.09 4.45 -12.54
C ILE A 38 3.34 4.23 -11.67
N LYS A 39 3.62 2.99 -11.27
CA LYS A 39 4.74 2.64 -10.38
C LYS A 39 6.09 3.06 -10.95
N THR A 40 6.31 2.83 -12.25
CA THR A 40 7.58 3.14 -12.92
C THR A 40 7.76 4.62 -13.24
N SER A 41 6.67 5.38 -13.39
CA SER A 41 6.71 6.80 -13.77
C SER A 41 6.49 7.75 -12.59
N PHE A 42 6.18 7.23 -11.40
CA PHE A 42 5.91 8.04 -10.22
C PHE A 42 7.15 8.88 -9.85
N PRO A 43 7.01 10.22 -9.69
CA PRO A 43 8.17 11.11 -9.65
C PRO A 43 8.89 11.15 -8.29
N LEU A 44 8.26 10.62 -7.23
CA LEU A 44 8.81 10.69 -5.88
C LEU A 44 9.56 9.41 -5.51
N GLN A 45 10.70 9.58 -4.86
CA GLN A 45 11.51 8.47 -4.34
C GLN A 45 10.81 7.75 -3.18
N GLY A 46 11.03 6.44 -3.10
CA GLY A 46 10.53 5.58 -2.04
C GLY A 46 9.57 4.51 -2.53
N GLU A 47 9.04 3.74 -1.60
CA GLU A 47 8.03 2.72 -1.85
C GLU A 47 6.65 3.25 -1.47
N TYR A 48 5.63 3.01 -2.30
CA TYR A 48 4.29 3.56 -2.13
C TYR A 48 3.20 2.53 -2.34
N ILE A 49 2.15 2.62 -1.53
CA ILE A 49 0.83 2.01 -1.82
C ILE A 49 0.01 3.02 -2.62
N PHE A 50 -0.32 2.67 -3.85
CA PHE A 50 -1.16 3.50 -4.72
C PHE A 50 -2.62 3.10 -4.60
N ARG A 51 -3.45 4.05 -4.16
CA ARG A 51 -4.91 3.89 -4.15
C ARG A 51 -5.55 4.83 -5.15
N PHE A 52 -6.52 4.35 -5.90
CA PHE A 52 -7.16 5.10 -6.96
C PHE A 52 -8.53 5.57 -6.53
N ARG A 53 -8.81 6.87 -6.69
CA ARG A 53 -10.13 7.41 -6.41
C ARG A 53 -11.09 6.84 -7.45
N TYR A 54 -12.23 6.33 -7.00
CA TYR A 54 -13.22 5.73 -7.86
C TYR A 54 -14.61 6.17 -7.43
N LYS A 55 -15.47 6.45 -8.42
CA LYS A 55 -16.86 6.83 -8.19
C LYS A 55 -17.76 5.63 -8.47
N THR A 56 -18.41 5.11 -7.43
CA THR A 56 -19.50 4.14 -7.57
C THR A 56 -20.82 4.89 -7.81
N SER A 57 -21.93 4.16 -7.95
CA SER A 57 -23.26 4.76 -8.10
C SER A 57 -23.66 5.65 -6.91
N HIS A 58 -23.19 5.32 -5.70
CA HIS A 58 -23.62 5.98 -4.47
C HIS A 58 -22.50 6.73 -3.75
N ASN A 59 -21.24 6.30 -3.91
CA ASN A 59 -20.15 6.76 -3.07
C ASN A 59 -18.87 7.01 -3.87
N THR A 60 -17.94 7.73 -3.26
CA THR A 60 -16.56 7.84 -3.74
C THR A 60 -15.65 7.07 -2.80
N VAL A 61 -14.85 6.17 -3.36
CA VAL A 61 -13.98 5.25 -2.61
C VAL A 61 -12.54 5.32 -3.13
N TRP A 62 -11.61 4.74 -2.36
CA TRP A 62 -10.23 4.52 -2.77
C TRP A 62 -10.02 3.02 -2.97
N LEU A 63 -9.57 2.62 -4.16
CA LEU A 63 -9.36 1.23 -4.52
C LEU A 63 -7.88 0.91 -4.67
N ASP A 64 -7.49 -0.27 -4.20
CA ASP A 64 -6.19 -0.86 -4.47
C ASP A 64 -6.33 -1.78 -5.69
N LEU A 65 -5.31 -1.83 -6.55
CA LEU A 65 -5.31 -2.70 -7.73
C LEU A 65 -4.47 -3.96 -7.46
N PRO A 66 -4.96 -5.15 -7.84
CA PRO A 66 -4.33 -6.41 -7.45
C PRO A 66 -3.09 -6.77 -8.28
N THR A 67 -3.00 -6.28 -9.53
CA THR A 67 -1.93 -6.67 -10.46
C THR A 67 -1.36 -5.46 -11.19
N ASP A 68 -0.08 -5.56 -11.57
CA ASP A 68 0.62 -4.53 -12.34
C ASP A 68 0.03 -4.29 -13.75
N THR A 69 -0.68 -5.28 -14.28
CA THR A 69 -1.38 -5.21 -15.57
C THR A 69 -2.81 -4.67 -15.46
N SER A 70 -3.28 -4.39 -14.23
CA SER A 70 -4.62 -3.86 -14.00
C SER A 70 -4.81 -2.51 -14.69
N GLN A 71 -5.96 -2.36 -15.36
CA GLN A 71 -6.41 -1.10 -15.93
C GLN A 71 -6.75 -0.11 -14.80
N ILE A 72 -6.40 1.16 -15.01
CA ILE A 72 -6.59 2.18 -13.99
C ILE A 72 -8.04 2.69 -14.00
N PRO A 73 -8.74 2.70 -12.85
CA PRO A 73 -10.07 3.28 -12.77
C PRO A 73 -10.02 4.80 -12.92
N LEU A 74 -11.01 5.35 -13.61
CA LEU A 74 -11.14 6.80 -13.82
C LEU A 74 -12.09 7.42 -12.80
N PHE A 75 -11.77 8.64 -12.37
CA PHE A 75 -12.61 9.50 -11.56
C PHE A 75 -12.82 10.81 -12.30
N ASN A 76 -14.05 11.09 -12.75
CA ASN A 76 -14.37 12.27 -13.57
C ASN A 76 -13.42 12.41 -14.79
N ASN A 77 -13.24 11.34 -15.56
CA ASN A 77 -12.37 11.27 -16.74
C ASN A 77 -10.86 11.53 -16.49
N ARG A 78 -10.41 11.49 -15.24
CA ARG A 78 -8.98 11.62 -14.87
C ARG A 78 -8.55 10.49 -13.93
N ILE A 79 -7.24 10.28 -13.85
CA ILE A 79 -6.63 9.37 -12.87
C ILE A 79 -6.28 10.21 -11.64
N LEU A 80 -6.83 9.85 -10.47
CA LEU A 80 -6.51 10.50 -9.20
C LEU A 80 -6.05 9.46 -8.17
N ILE A 81 -4.87 9.67 -7.62
CA ILE A 81 -4.15 8.71 -6.79
C ILE A 81 -3.93 9.28 -5.39
N LYS A 82 -4.07 8.43 -4.38
CA LYS A 82 -3.52 8.66 -3.04
C LYS A 82 -2.31 7.73 -2.89
N ALA A 83 -1.13 8.31 -2.87
CA ALA A 83 0.13 7.59 -2.75
C ALA A 83 0.57 7.61 -1.28
N THR A 84 0.40 6.48 -0.59
CA THR A 84 0.83 6.33 0.80
C THR A 84 2.26 5.81 0.82
N ARG A 85 3.21 6.65 1.25
CA ARG A 85 4.63 6.26 1.41
C ARG A 85 4.78 5.18 2.49
N ILE A 86 5.49 4.10 2.16
CA ILE A 86 5.86 3.00 3.05
C ILE A 86 7.29 3.21 3.56
N SER A 87 8.21 3.54 2.66
CA SER A 87 9.63 3.71 2.96
C SER A 87 10.26 4.75 2.03
N TRP A 88 11.39 5.32 2.45
CA TRP A 88 12.19 6.25 1.64
C TRP A 88 13.19 5.54 0.73
N GLU A 89 13.54 4.30 1.06
CA GLU A 89 14.51 3.49 0.34
C GLU A 89 13.80 2.72 -0.78
N THR A 90 14.24 2.94 -2.02
CA THR A 90 13.81 2.07 -3.12
C THR A 90 14.63 0.79 -3.01
N GLN A 91 14.01 -0.31 -2.56
CA GLN A 91 14.66 -1.62 -2.49
C GLN A 91 15.01 -2.08 -3.91
N ASN A 92 16.19 -1.70 -4.40
CA ASN A 92 16.78 -2.25 -5.62
C ASN A 92 17.21 -3.67 -5.30
N THR A 93 16.32 -4.64 -5.53
CA THR A 93 16.67 -6.07 -5.49
C THR A 93 17.53 -6.42 -6.71
N GLN A 94 18.76 -5.90 -6.76
CA GLN A 94 19.79 -6.43 -7.63
C GLN A 94 20.31 -7.71 -7.00
N ASN A 95 19.89 -8.85 -7.55
CA ASN A 95 20.50 -10.15 -7.30
C ASN A 95 22.01 -10.04 -7.62
N GLN A 96 22.84 -9.84 -6.59
CA GLN A 96 24.27 -10.08 -6.69
C GLN A 96 24.47 -11.59 -6.76
N SER A 97 24.55 -12.11 -7.99
CA SER A 97 25.19 -13.39 -8.25
C SER A 97 26.66 -13.27 -7.86
N ASN A 98 27.01 -13.80 -6.68
CA ASN A 98 28.40 -13.93 -6.23
C ASN A 98 29.19 -14.79 -7.23
N SER A 99 30.09 -14.15 -7.96
CA SER A 99 31.13 -14.79 -8.76
C SER A 99 32.10 -15.51 -7.81
N VAL A 100 32.11 -16.84 -7.80
CA VAL A 100 33.11 -17.64 -7.10
C VAL A 100 34.40 -17.61 -7.90
N SER A 101 35.38 -16.81 -7.48
CA SER A 101 36.77 -16.91 -7.95
C SER A 101 37.45 -18.12 -7.30
N GLN A 102 37.78 -19.12 -8.10
CA GLN A 102 38.59 -20.27 -7.72
C GLN A 102 40.07 -19.88 -7.68
N GLN A 103 40.73 -20.08 -6.54
CA GLN A 103 42.19 -20.20 -6.44
C GLN A 103 42.53 -21.59 -5.86
N PRO A 104 43.47 -22.34 -6.44
CA PRO A 104 43.99 -23.55 -5.84
C PRO A 104 45.23 -23.23 -5.00
N ASN A 105 45.25 -23.63 -3.73
CA ASN A 105 46.51 -23.99 -3.07
C ASN A 105 46.28 -24.87 -1.84
N ALA A 106 47.26 -25.73 -1.59
CA ALA A 106 47.14 -27.01 -0.90
C ALA A 106 47.46 -27.01 0.61
N LEU A 107 46.73 -27.90 1.32
CA LEU A 107 47.15 -28.84 2.42
C LEU A 107 47.51 -28.29 3.84
N PRO A 108 47.40 -29.12 4.92
CA PRO A 108 46.38 -28.92 5.97
C PRO A 108 46.94 -28.88 7.40
N GLN A 109 46.23 -28.28 8.37
CA GLN A 109 46.43 -28.59 9.80
C GLN A 109 45.15 -28.53 10.65
N GLN A 110 44.88 -29.71 11.23
CA GLN A 110 44.44 -30.04 12.59
C GLN A 110 43.07 -29.59 13.14
N GLN A 111 42.37 -30.65 13.58
CA GLN A 111 41.11 -30.72 14.30
C GLN A 111 41.21 -30.12 15.70
N SER A 112 40.15 -29.45 16.13
CA SER A 112 39.70 -29.46 17.52
C SER A 112 38.18 -29.28 17.57
N GLN A 113 37.56 -30.13 18.38
CA GLN A 113 36.12 -30.24 18.63
C GLN A 113 35.54 -28.95 19.24
N ASN A 114 34.28 -28.64 18.91
CA ASN A 114 33.20 -28.62 19.91
C ASN A 114 31.83 -28.43 19.25
N GLN A 115 30.98 -29.44 19.45
CA GLN A 115 29.54 -29.37 19.23
C GLN A 115 28.91 -28.70 20.45
N MET A 116 28.10 -27.66 20.24
CA MET A 116 27.01 -27.38 21.18
C MET A 116 25.87 -26.71 20.41
N GLY A 117 24.73 -27.40 20.37
CA GLY A 117 23.53 -26.95 19.70
C GLY A 117 22.89 -25.78 20.45
N ASN A 118 22.38 -24.81 19.70
CA ASN A 118 21.46 -23.83 20.25
C ASN A 118 20.04 -24.15 19.80
N GLN A 119 19.27 -24.59 20.78
CA GLN A 119 17.84 -24.78 20.74
C GLN A 119 17.15 -23.43 20.56
N GLN A 120 16.08 -23.47 19.77
CA GLN A 120 15.16 -22.38 19.51
C GLN A 120 14.42 -22.01 20.80
N THR A 121 14.58 -20.78 21.28
CA THR A 121 13.72 -20.18 22.30
C THR A 121 12.45 -19.68 21.62
N PHE A 122 11.35 -20.42 21.78
CA PHE A 122 10.00 -19.92 21.51
C PHE A 122 9.57 -19.05 22.69
N ALA A 123 9.54 -17.73 22.50
CA ALA A 123 8.90 -16.81 23.43
C ALA A 123 7.37 -16.94 23.29
N GLN A 124 6.74 -17.50 24.32
CA GLN A 124 5.31 -17.63 24.48
C GLN A 124 4.69 -16.25 24.79
N PHE A 125 4.03 -15.64 23.80
CA PHE A 125 3.20 -14.45 24.03
C PHE A 125 1.93 -14.84 24.78
N GLN A 126 1.81 -14.41 26.04
CA GLN A 126 0.55 -14.43 26.78
C GLN A 126 -0.33 -13.26 26.30
N GLN A 127 -1.55 -13.58 25.86
CA GLN A 127 -2.58 -12.59 25.55
C GLN A 127 -3.15 -12.00 26.85
N PRO A 128 -3.26 -10.67 26.99
CA PRO A 128 -4.07 -10.08 28.04
C PRO A 128 -5.56 -10.25 27.73
N GLN A 129 -6.30 -10.83 28.69
CA GLN A 129 -7.76 -10.91 28.66
C GLN A 129 -8.36 -9.49 28.73
N GLN A 130 -9.16 -9.12 27.72
CA GLN A 130 -9.99 -7.92 27.75
C GLN A 130 -11.24 -8.19 28.58
N ASN A 131 -11.40 -7.44 29.67
CA ASN A 131 -12.66 -7.34 30.40
C ASN A 131 -13.73 -6.70 29.50
N GLN A 132 -14.75 -7.47 29.13
CA GLN A 132 -15.96 -6.96 28.50
C GLN A 132 -16.83 -6.30 29.58
N GLN A 133 -16.94 -4.97 29.53
CA GLN A 133 -18.05 -4.25 30.19
C GLN A 133 -19.06 -3.86 29.11
N GLN A 134 -20.26 -4.42 29.21
CA GLN A 134 -21.42 -4.05 28.39
C GLN A 134 -22.01 -2.72 28.88
N PRO A 135 -22.29 -1.75 28.01
CA PRO A 135 -23.20 -0.65 28.34
C PRO A 135 -24.66 -1.13 28.24
N GLN A 136 -25.41 -1.00 29.34
CA GLN A 136 -26.86 -1.20 29.38
C GLN A 136 -27.55 -0.14 28.51
N GLN A 137 -28.34 -0.59 27.54
CA GLN A 137 -29.31 0.25 26.82
C GLN A 137 -30.48 0.57 27.74
N GLN A 138 -30.71 1.85 28.05
CA GLN A 138 -32.02 2.32 28.50
C GLN A 138 -32.83 2.75 27.28
N GLN A 139 -33.80 1.92 26.92
CA GLN A 139 -34.95 2.29 26.12
C GLN A 139 -35.90 3.13 26.99
N GLN A 140 -36.21 4.36 26.58
CA GLN A 140 -37.47 5.00 26.92
C GLN A 140 -38.28 5.20 25.64
N GLN A 141 -39.27 4.33 25.49
CA GLN A 141 -40.45 4.53 24.66
C GLN A 141 -41.46 5.43 25.41
N SER A 142 -42.42 5.95 24.63
CA SER A 142 -43.64 6.70 24.99
C SER A 142 -43.46 8.22 24.83
N GLN A 143 -44.21 8.95 24.02
CA GLN A 143 -45.62 8.78 23.65
C GLN A 143 -45.91 9.31 22.23
N ASN A 144 -46.67 8.51 21.47
CA ASN A 144 -47.55 9.00 20.42
C ASN A 144 -48.62 9.91 21.05
N GLN A 145 -48.81 11.10 20.50
CA GLN A 145 -50.14 11.68 20.39
C GLN A 145 -50.37 12.12 18.95
N ASN A 146 -51.26 11.36 18.31
CA ASN A 146 -52.07 11.82 17.19
C ASN A 146 -52.76 13.14 17.59
N LEU A 147 -52.71 14.15 16.72
CA LEU A 147 -53.82 15.08 16.63
C LEU A 147 -54.20 15.29 15.17
N ILE A 148 -55.48 15.03 14.96
CA ILE A 148 -56.28 14.95 13.74
C ILE A 148 -56.58 16.36 13.20
N ASP A 149 -56.78 16.42 11.88
CA ASP A 149 -57.53 17.39 11.04
C ASP A 149 -57.75 18.83 11.56
N PHE A 150 -57.35 19.81 10.74
CA PHE A 150 -58.23 20.57 9.84
C PHE A 150 -57.42 21.19 8.70
#